data_AF-A0A1V1TFP3-F1
#
_entry.id   AF-A0A1V1TFP3-F1
#
_cell.length_a   1.000
_cell.length_b   1.000
_cell.length_c   1.000
_cell.angle_alpha   90.00
_cell.angle_beta   90.00
_cell.angle_gamma   90.00
#
_symmetry.space_group_name_H-M   'P 1'
#
loop_
_entity.id
_entity.type
_entity.pdbx_description
1 polymer ?
#
loop_
_entity_poly.entity_id
_entity_poly.type
_entity_poly.pdbx_seq_one_letter_code
_entity_poly.pdbx_strand_id
1 'polypeptide(L)'
;MRTLTAPALNELLHSSPVEPYPYTKSFEDACHDPCLVLHTTGSTGLPKPVVWKNGMLATYEAWRLVTSVGNYVATTEVYQQATRAYTSTPLFHTSGINAAVAWALYLGVTLVYRDPNVPPNAAYGARMHQFATETANLPRLSPAPEDWEYFYWYPTHSGIELRPDPDGDSALHELVIVRWDPDLEPFQGVFYAFPELCEWSMNDLYDRHPTKPFLWRYCGRRDGAC
;
A
#
# COMPACT_ATOMS: atom_id res chain seq x y z
N MET A 1 8.51 -26.94 19.29
CA MET A 1 8.46 -25.47 19.13
C MET A 1 9.81 -24.92 19.57
N ARG A 2 10.51 -24.19 18.70
CA ARG A 2 11.78 -23.53 19.04
C ARG A 2 11.45 -22.12 19.49
N THR A 3 11.74 -21.78 20.74
CA THR A 3 11.54 -20.44 21.29
C THR A 3 12.85 -19.66 21.17
N LEU A 4 12.79 -18.45 20.63
CA LEU A 4 13.91 -17.53 20.54
C LEU A 4 13.54 -16.25 21.27
N THR A 5 14.49 -15.66 21.99
CA THR A 5 14.31 -14.35 22.64
C THR A 5 14.83 -13.28 21.70
N ALA A 6 13.99 -12.31 21.33
CA ALA A 6 14.44 -11.14 20.58
C ALA A 6 15.32 -10.26 21.48
N PRO A 7 16.42 -9.68 20.97
CA PRO A 7 17.23 -8.74 21.73
C PRO A 7 16.42 -7.53 22.18
N ALA A 8 16.81 -6.91 23.30
CA ALA A 8 16.17 -5.67 23.74
C ALA A 8 16.52 -4.52 22.79
N LEU A 9 15.66 -3.49 22.72
CA LEU A 9 15.91 -2.32 21.86
C LEU A 9 17.28 -1.67 22.12
N ASN A 10 17.65 -1.54 23.40
CA ASN A 10 18.94 -0.96 23.78
C ASN A 10 20.13 -1.82 23.33
N GLU A 11 19.96 -3.14 23.19
CA GLU A 11 20.99 -4.03 22.65
C GLU A 11 21.12 -3.85 21.13
N LEU A 12 19.98 -3.74 20.42
CA LEU A 12 19.95 -3.51 18.98
C LEU A 12 20.54 -2.15 18.58
N LEU A 13 20.37 -1.13 19.43
CA LEU A 13 20.88 0.22 19.21
C LEU A 13 22.26 0.47 19.84
N HIS A 14 22.85 -0.53 20.50
CA HIS A 14 24.13 -0.37 21.17
C HIS A 14 25.25 -0.15 20.15
N SER A 15 26.11 0.85 20.36
CA SER A 15 27.19 1.21 19.43
C SER A 15 28.40 0.28 19.46
N SER A 16 28.24 -0.94 19.98
CA SER A 16 29.34 -1.91 20.01
C SER A 16 29.65 -2.36 18.57
N PRO A 17 30.92 -2.54 18.20
CA PRO A 17 31.25 -3.18 16.94
C PRO A 17 30.59 -4.56 16.85
N VAL A 18 29.94 -4.85 15.73
CA VAL A 18 29.37 -6.15 15.40
C VAL A 18 29.99 -6.66 14.11
N GLU A 19 30.03 -7.99 13.95
CA GLU A 19 30.46 -8.59 12.68
C GLU A 19 29.54 -8.14 11.55
N PRO A 20 30.08 -7.57 10.46
CA PRO A 20 29.26 -7.16 9.32
C PRO A 20 28.52 -8.36 8.72
N TYR A 21 27.22 -8.17 8.44
CA TYR A 21 26.39 -9.13 7.69
C TYR A 21 26.00 -8.49 6.35
N PRO A 22 26.89 -8.53 5.34
CA PRO A 22 26.61 -7.88 4.06
C PRO A 22 25.56 -8.68 3.28
N TYR A 23 24.57 -7.97 2.74
CA TYR A 23 23.62 -8.53 1.79
C TYR A 23 24.17 -8.30 0.37
N THR A 24 24.74 -9.34 -0.24
CA THR A 24 25.50 -9.25 -1.51
C THR A 24 24.74 -9.75 -2.73
N LYS A 25 23.50 -10.23 -2.57
CA LYS A 25 22.67 -10.68 -3.68
C LYS A 25 22.28 -9.50 -4.58
N SER A 26 22.22 -9.73 -5.88
CA SER A 26 21.57 -8.80 -6.80
C SER A 26 20.06 -8.77 -6.56
N PHE A 27 19.35 -7.80 -7.13
CA PHE A 27 17.89 -7.78 -7.01
C PHE A 27 17.26 -9.01 -7.65
N GLU A 28 17.76 -9.46 -8.80
CA GLU A 28 17.29 -10.64 -9.53
C GLU A 28 17.38 -11.91 -8.67
N ASP A 29 18.46 -12.06 -7.90
CA ASP A 29 18.66 -13.19 -6.99
C ASP A 29 17.87 -13.04 -5.68
N ALA A 30 17.54 -11.80 -5.29
CA ALA A 30 16.95 -11.45 -4.01
C ALA A 30 15.45 -11.19 -4.05
N CYS A 31 14.85 -10.95 -5.22
CA CYS A 31 13.47 -10.45 -5.32
C CYS A 31 12.44 -11.41 -4.70
N HIS A 32 12.77 -12.70 -4.61
CA HIS A 32 11.94 -13.71 -3.98
C HIS A 32 12.38 -14.11 -2.55
N ASP A 33 13.45 -13.51 -2.02
CA ASP A 33 13.86 -13.72 -0.63
C ASP A 33 12.84 -13.12 0.34
N PRO A 34 12.50 -13.83 1.43
CA PRO A 34 11.65 -13.28 2.47
C PRO A 34 12.37 -12.15 3.23
N CYS A 35 11.66 -11.03 3.43
CA CYS A 35 12.21 -9.85 4.11
C CYS A 35 11.37 -9.40 5.32
N LEU A 36 10.07 -9.73 5.34
CA LEU A 36 9.16 -9.33 6.41
C LEU A 36 8.06 -10.36 6.59
N VAL A 37 7.61 -10.57 7.83
CA VAL A 37 6.45 -11.42 8.15
C VAL A 37 5.42 -10.59 8.91
N LEU A 38 4.25 -10.41 8.32
CA LEU A 38 3.11 -9.73 8.93
C LEU A 38 2.07 -10.74 9.38
N HIS A 39 1.38 -10.46 10.46
CA HIS A 39 0.32 -11.32 10.97
C HIS A 39 -1.04 -10.67 10.70
N THR A 40 -1.91 -11.37 9.97
CA THR A 40 -3.29 -10.92 9.74
C THR A 40 -4.23 -11.65 10.68
N THR A 41 -5.19 -10.95 11.28
CA THR A 41 -6.29 -11.57 12.04
C THR A 41 -7.11 -12.44 11.09
N GLY A 42 -6.93 -13.76 11.18
CA GLY A 42 -7.76 -14.71 10.43
C GLY A 42 -9.14 -14.85 11.07
N SER A 43 -10.14 -15.21 10.26
CA SER A 43 -11.51 -15.55 10.73
C SER A 43 -11.54 -16.70 11.76
N THR A 44 -10.46 -17.49 11.85
CA THR A 44 -10.28 -18.60 12.80
C THR A 44 -9.63 -18.19 14.12
N GLY A 45 -9.43 -16.89 14.38
CA GLY A 45 -8.88 -16.35 15.64
C GLY A 45 -7.35 -16.44 15.79
N LEU A 46 -6.69 -17.41 15.16
CA LEU A 46 -5.23 -17.48 15.09
C LEU A 46 -4.69 -16.59 13.96
N PRO A 47 -3.75 -15.67 14.23
CA PRO A 47 -3.16 -14.83 13.19
C PRO A 47 -2.41 -15.68 12.15
N LYS A 48 -2.70 -15.47 10.87
CA LYS A 48 -1.98 -16.15 9.77
C LYS A 48 -0.77 -15.31 9.37
N PRO A 49 0.44 -15.90 9.27
CA PRO A 49 1.61 -15.18 8.78
C PRO A 49 1.52 -14.98 7.26
N VAL A 50 1.73 -13.74 6.82
CA VAL A 50 1.92 -13.35 5.43
C VAL A 50 3.37 -12.95 5.26
N VAL A 51 4.08 -13.66 4.38
CA VAL A 51 5.50 -13.44 4.13
C VAL A 51 5.65 -12.48 2.95
N TRP A 52 6.31 -11.36 3.19
CA TRP A 52 6.68 -10.40 2.15
C TRP A 52 8.08 -10.68 1.65
N LYS A 53 8.26 -10.51 0.35
CA LYS A 53 9.53 -10.70 -0.35
C LYS A 53 10.08 -9.36 -0.81
N ASN A 54 11.37 -9.29 -1.08
CA ASN A 54 12.00 -8.02 -1.52
C ASN A 54 11.31 -7.41 -2.75
N GLY A 55 10.87 -8.24 -3.70
CA GLY A 55 10.15 -7.78 -4.89
C GLY A 55 8.83 -7.06 -4.57
N MET A 56 8.12 -7.49 -3.52
CA MET A 56 6.93 -6.79 -3.04
C MET A 56 7.27 -5.37 -2.57
N LEU A 57 8.35 -5.20 -1.82
CA LEU A 57 8.80 -3.87 -1.39
C LEU A 57 9.34 -3.03 -2.55
N ALA A 58 9.93 -3.65 -3.57
CA ALA A 58 10.41 -2.95 -4.76
C ALA A 58 9.28 -2.38 -5.62
N THR A 59 8.05 -2.91 -5.50
CA THR A 59 6.91 -2.41 -6.26
C THR A 59 6.59 -0.94 -5.98
N TYR A 60 6.84 -0.46 -4.75
CA TYR A 60 6.66 0.95 -4.41
C TYR A 60 7.63 1.86 -5.18
N GLU A 61 8.84 1.38 -5.45
CA GLU A 61 9.82 2.10 -6.27
C GLU A 61 9.39 2.05 -7.74
N ALA A 62 8.92 0.90 -8.24
CA ALA A 62 8.39 0.76 -9.60
C ALA A 62 7.22 1.72 -9.88
N TRP A 63 6.38 2.01 -8.89
CA TRP A 63 5.27 2.97 -9.04
C TRP A 63 5.73 4.41 -9.32
N ARG A 64 7.02 4.74 -9.12
CA ARG A 64 7.60 6.02 -9.56
C ARG A 64 7.83 6.08 -11.07
N LEU A 65 7.82 4.95 -11.76
CA LEU A 65 7.92 4.86 -13.22
C LEU A 65 6.58 5.14 -13.92
N VAL A 66 5.49 5.19 -13.16
CA VAL A 66 4.15 5.53 -13.65
C VAL A 66 4.16 6.98 -14.15
N THR A 67 3.76 7.20 -15.40
CA THR A 67 3.78 8.52 -16.04
C THR A 67 2.42 9.23 -15.95
N SER A 68 2.37 10.51 -16.28
CA SER A 68 1.12 11.25 -16.40
C SER A 68 0.28 10.74 -17.58
N VAL A 69 -1.05 10.77 -17.46
CA VAL A 69 -1.99 10.49 -18.56
C VAL A 69 -2.81 11.73 -18.83
N GLY A 70 -2.65 12.32 -20.01
CA GLY A 70 -3.29 13.59 -20.33
C GLY A 70 -2.88 14.69 -19.33
N ASN A 71 -3.86 15.29 -18.66
CA ASN A 71 -3.63 16.32 -17.64
C ASN A 71 -3.52 15.77 -16.20
N TYR A 72 -3.54 14.44 -16.03
CA TYR A 72 -3.52 13.80 -14.72
C TYR A 72 -2.10 13.32 -14.41
N VAL A 73 -1.54 13.79 -13.30
CA VAL A 73 -0.19 13.44 -12.84
C VAL A 73 -0.20 12.17 -12.00
N ALA A 74 0.89 11.40 -12.03
CA ALA A 74 1.05 10.25 -11.16
C ALA A 74 1.08 10.69 -9.69
N THR A 75 0.38 9.97 -8.81
CA THR A 75 0.31 10.42 -7.41
C THR A 75 1.67 10.32 -6.70
N THR A 76 2.57 9.47 -7.20
CA THR A 76 3.98 9.42 -6.77
C THR A 76 4.73 10.72 -7.04
N GLU A 77 4.39 11.46 -8.11
CA GLU A 77 4.93 12.80 -8.37
C GLU A 77 4.44 13.81 -7.32
N VAL A 78 3.17 13.72 -6.92
CA VAL A 78 2.62 14.55 -5.84
C VAL A 78 3.31 14.26 -4.51
N TYR A 79 3.56 12.99 -4.17
CA TYR A 79 4.27 12.64 -2.94
C TYR A 79 5.73 13.12 -2.94
N GLN A 80 6.40 13.12 -4.09
CA GLN A 80 7.78 13.62 -4.21
C GLN A 80 7.89 15.12 -3.89
N GLN A 81 6.81 15.88 -4.03
CA GLN A 81 6.75 17.28 -3.64
C GLN A 81 6.47 17.47 -2.15
N ALA A 82 6.04 16.40 -1.45
CA ALA A 82 5.75 16.46 -0.03
C ALA A 82 7.04 16.39 0.80
N THR A 83 7.13 17.20 1.84
CA THR A 83 8.19 17.09 2.86
C THR A 83 7.75 16.24 4.05
N ARG A 84 6.44 16.15 4.27
CA ARG A 84 5.81 15.47 5.41
C ARG A 84 4.52 14.77 4.98
N ALA A 85 4.30 13.57 5.48
CA ALA A 85 3.07 12.80 5.27
C ALA A 85 2.56 12.23 6.60
N TYR A 86 1.25 12.11 6.75
CA TYR A 86 0.61 11.69 7.99
C TYR A 86 0.13 10.27 7.80
N THR A 87 0.41 9.44 8.78
CA THR A 87 -0.16 8.11 8.85
C THR A 87 -0.79 7.88 10.21
N SER A 88 -2.06 7.49 10.19
CA SER A 88 -2.81 7.09 11.38
C SER A 88 -2.55 5.62 11.75
N THR A 89 -1.94 4.84 10.84
CA THR A 89 -1.75 3.41 11.03
C THR A 89 -0.37 3.08 11.61
N PRO A 90 -0.30 2.20 12.64
CA PRO A 90 0.97 1.75 13.21
C PRO A 90 1.82 0.96 12.22
N LEU A 91 3.14 0.93 12.43
CA LEU A 91 4.10 0.19 11.59
C LEU A 91 3.91 -1.34 11.60
N PHE A 92 3.19 -1.89 12.59
CA PHE A 92 2.85 -3.31 12.60
C PHE A 92 1.64 -3.65 11.72
N HIS A 93 0.95 -2.63 11.18
CA HIS A 93 -0.12 -2.80 10.20
C HIS A 93 0.42 -2.63 8.78
N THR A 94 -0.11 -3.40 7.82
CA THR A 94 0.30 -3.38 6.40
C THR A 94 0.33 -1.96 5.80
N SER A 95 -0.70 -1.16 6.05
CA SER A 95 -0.71 0.22 5.51
C SER A 95 0.36 1.12 6.15
N GLY A 96 0.71 0.90 7.42
CA GLY A 96 1.71 1.70 8.12
C GLY A 96 3.13 1.36 7.65
N ILE A 97 3.45 0.07 7.50
CA ILE A 97 4.73 -0.34 6.91
C ILE A 97 4.86 0.12 5.45
N ASN A 98 3.77 0.08 4.67
CA ASN A 98 3.76 0.59 3.29
C ASN A 98 4.04 2.09 3.23
N ALA A 99 3.40 2.89 4.09
CA ALA A 99 3.71 4.31 4.19
C ALA A 99 5.19 4.55 4.55
N ALA A 100 5.75 3.75 5.47
CA ALA A 100 7.14 3.89 5.89
C ALA A 100 8.14 3.55 4.77
N VAL A 101 7.91 2.44 4.06
CA VAL A 101 8.77 2.04 2.95
C VAL A 101 8.60 3.02 1.77
N ALA A 102 7.37 3.26 1.32
CA ALA A 102 7.11 4.08 0.16
C ALA A 102 7.52 5.55 0.38
N TRP A 103 7.10 6.18 1.47
CA TRP A 103 7.29 7.63 1.64
C TRP A 103 8.59 7.96 2.36
N ALA A 104 8.88 7.32 3.50
CA ALA A 104 10.09 7.63 4.26
C ALA A 104 11.36 7.09 3.60
N LEU A 105 11.39 5.81 3.22
CA LEU A 105 12.61 5.21 2.69
C LEU A 105 12.87 5.59 1.22
N TYR A 106 11.88 5.47 0.34
CA TYR A 106 12.11 5.73 -1.10
C TYR A 106 11.99 7.20 -1.49
N LEU A 107 11.07 7.97 -0.87
CA LEU A 107 10.82 9.36 -1.26
C LEU A 107 11.44 10.41 -0.32
N GLY A 108 12.04 9.99 0.80
CA GLY A 108 12.63 10.91 1.78
C GLY A 108 11.61 11.79 2.52
N VAL A 109 10.34 11.38 2.54
CA VAL A 109 9.25 12.11 3.19
C VAL A 109 9.24 11.81 4.68
N THR A 110 9.14 12.84 5.52
CA THR A 110 9.03 12.64 6.97
C THR A 110 7.63 12.15 7.35
N LEU A 111 7.53 10.93 7.89
CA LEU A 111 6.28 10.43 8.45
C LEU A 111 5.96 11.10 9.78
N VAL A 112 4.75 11.66 9.87
CA VAL A 112 4.18 12.24 11.08
C VAL A 112 3.14 11.27 11.61
N TYR A 113 3.41 10.73 12.80
CA TYR A 113 2.48 9.85 13.50
C TYR A 113 1.55 10.65 14.41
N ARG A 114 0.35 10.11 14.59
CA ARG A 114 -0.59 10.58 15.60
C ARG A 114 -0.02 10.40 17.01
N ASP A 115 -0.37 11.31 17.92
CA ASP A 115 -0.21 11.10 19.36
C ASP A 115 -1.09 9.92 19.81
N PRO A 116 -0.49 8.81 20.30
CA PRO A 116 -1.25 7.63 20.68
C PRO A 116 -2.25 7.90 21.83
N ASN A 117 -2.07 8.98 22.59
CA ASN A 117 -2.91 9.33 23.74
C ASN A 117 -4.13 10.19 23.35
N VAL A 118 -4.21 10.70 22.13
CA VAL A 118 -5.33 11.54 21.68
C VAL A 118 -6.28 10.71 20.84
N PRO A 119 -7.54 10.48 21.25
CA PRO A 119 -8.52 9.71 20.45
C PRO A 119 -8.72 10.31 19.05
N PRO A 120 -8.86 9.48 18.00
CA PRO A 120 -9.08 9.99 16.66
C PRO A 120 -10.44 10.69 16.57
N ASN A 121 -10.46 11.88 15.98
CA ASN A 121 -11.68 12.62 15.69
C ASN A 121 -11.45 13.54 14.48
N ALA A 122 -12.54 14.01 13.86
CA ALA A 122 -12.48 14.82 12.65
C ALA A 122 -11.67 16.11 12.83
N ALA A 123 -11.72 16.75 14.01
CA ALA A 123 -10.94 17.96 14.27
C ALA A 123 -9.43 17.67 14.36
N TYR A 124 -9.05 16.53 14.94
CA TYR A 124 -7.67 16.07 14.96
C TYR A 124 -7.19 15.72 13.55
N GLY A 125 -7.99 14.99 12.77
CA GLY A 125 -7.71 14.71 11.35
C GLY A 125 -7.51 15.98 10.54
N ALA A 126 -8.41 16.96 10.65
CA ALA A 126 -8.29 18.25 9.99
C ALA A 126 -7.02 19.02 10.39
N ARG A 127 -6.62 18.97 11.67
CA ARG A 127 -5.34 19.54 12.12
C ARG A 127 -4.15 18.80 11.53
N MET A 128 -4.18 17.48 11.46
CA MET A 128 -3.10 16.72 10.82
C MET A 128 -3.01 17.02 9.32
N HIS A 129 -4.15 17.22 8.65
CA HIS A 129 -4.19 17.62 7.23
C HIS A 129 -3.55 18.98 6.93
N GLN A 130 -3.46 19.89 7.90
CA GLN A 130 -2.70 21.14 7.73
C GLN A 130 -1.19 20.90 7.60
N PHE A 131 -0.71 19.74 8.02
CA PHE A 131 0.71 19.41 8.07
C PHE A 131 1.09 18.21 7.18
N ALA A 132 0.12 17.54 6.55
CA ALA A 132 0.33 16.26 5.89
C ALA A 132 -0.88 15.74 5.06
N THR A 133 -0.62 14.85 4.10
CA THR A 133 -1.64 14.23 3.22
C THR A 133 -1.81 12.74 3.55
N GLU A 134 -3.05 12.21 3.51
CA GLU A 134 -3.35 10.77 3.64
C GLU A 134 -3.43 10.09 2.27
N THR A 135 -3.02 8.81 2.17
CA THR A 135 -2.98 8.16 0.86
C THR A 135 -3.01 6.62 0.92
N ALA A 136 -3.81 6.00 0.03
CA ALA A 136 -3.72 4.60 -0.35
C ALA A 136 -2.58 4.34 -1.36
N ASN A 137 -1.88 3.23 -1.17
CA ASN A 137 -0.68 2.84 -1.92
C ASN A 137 -1.05 1.85 -3.03
N LEU A 138 -1.58 2.35 -4.16
CA LEU A 138 -1.76 1.61 -5.42
C LEU A 138 -1.46 2.56 -6.60
N PRO A 139 -1.07 2.04 -7.79
CA PRO A 139 -0.81 2.87 -8.98
C PRO A 139 -2.05 3.68 -9.37
N ARG A 140 -1.98 5.00 -9.15
CA ARG A 140 -3.11 5.91 -9.40
C ARG A 140 -2.63 7.29 -9.84
N LEU A 141 -3.51 7.98 -10.56
CA LEU A 141 -3.34 9.36 -10.97
C LEU A 141 -4.08 10.27 -9.99
N SER A 142 -3.56 11.49 -9.82
CA SER A 142 -4.20 12.49 -8.98
C SER A 142 -5.41 13.07 -9.73
N PRO A 143 -6.64 12.93 -9.19
CA PRO A 143 -7.84 13.51 -9.80
C PRO A 143 -7.79 15.04 -9.73
N ALA A 144 -8.66 15.70 -10.50
CA ALA A 144 -8.86 17.15 -10.36
C ALA A 144 -9.45 17.46 -8.96
N PRO A 145 -9.20 18.65 -8.38
CA PRO A 145 -9.68 19.00 -7.05
C PRO A 145 -11.19 18.82 -6.83
N GLU A 146 -12.00 19.04 -7.87
CA GLU A 146 -13.44 18.82 -7.86
C GLU A 146 -13.85 17.34 -7.77
N ASP A 147 -12.97 16.43 -8.17
CA ASP A 147 -13.20 14.98 -8.13
C ASP A 147 -12.39 14.30 -7.00
N TRP A 148 -12.04 15.03 -5.94
CA TRP A 148 -11.14 14.56 -4.86
C TRP A 148 -11.60 13.25 -4.18
N GLU A 149 -12.91 12.96 -4.19
CA GLU A 149 -13.50 11.74 -3.62
C GLU A 149 -13.36 10.50 -4.53
N TYR A 150 -12.85 10.69 -5.75
CA TYR A 150 -12.71 9.65 -6.76
C TYR A 150 -11.25 9.22 -6.95
N PHE A 151 -11.07 7.95 -7.25
CA PHE A 151 -9.81 7.34 -7.62
C PHE A 151 -9.72 7.24 -9.14
N TYR A 152 -8.58 7.67 -9.69
CA TYR A 152 -8.19 7.36 -11.06
C TYR A 152 -7.11 6.28 -11.05
N TRP A 153 -7.52 5.02 -11.16
CA TRP A 153 -6.58 3.90 -11.26
C TRP A 153 -5.76 3.97 -12.54
N TYR A 154 -4.46 3.67 -12.44
CA TYR A 154 -3.59 3.78 -13.60
C TYR A 154 -3.99 2.75 -14.68
N PRO A 155 -4.23 3.16 -15.93
CA PRO A 155 -4.98 2.34 -16.88
C PRO A 155 -4.22 1.13 -17.43
N THR A 156 -2.88 1.16 -17.43
CA THR A 156 -2.07 0.12 -18.10
C THR A 156 -1.12 -0.63 -17.17
N HIS A 157 -0.63 0.01 -16.10
CA HIS A 157 0.38 -0.56 -15.20
C HIS A 157 -0.13 -0.85 -13.78
N SER A 158 -1.43 -1.12 -13.63
CA SER A 158 -2.03 -1.50 -12.34
C SER A 158 -2.48 -2.97 -12.31
N GLY A 159 -2.87 -3.53 -13.47
CA GLY A 159 -3.63 -4.78 -13.55
C GLY A 159 -4.95 -4.72 -12.77
N ILE A 160 -5.45 -3.53 -12.47
CA ILE A 160 -6.71 -3.33 -11.76
C ILE A 160 -7.87 -3.44 -12.75
N GLU A 161 -8.81 -4.32 -12.45
CA GLU A 161 -10.10 -4.43 -13.10
C GLU A 161 -11.21 -4.10 -12.11
N LEU A 162 -12.14 -3.23 -12.50
CA LEU A 162 -13.35 -2.94 -11.75
C LEU A 162 -14.48 -3.78 -12.36
N ARG A 163 -14.81 -4.90 -11.71
CA ARG A 163 -15.79 -5.88 -12.19
C ARG A 163 -17.12 -5.70 -11.45
N PRO A 164 -18.29 -5.85 -12.09
CA PRO A 164 -19.57 -5.80 -11.38
C PRO A 164 -19.57 -6.71 -10.15
N ASP A 165 -20.09 -6.23 -9.02
CA ASP A 165 -20.19 -7.02 -7.80
C ASP A 165 -21.05 -8.27 -8.07
N PRO A 166 -20.50 -9.50 -7.98
CA PRO A 166 -21.23 -10.71 -8.33
C PRO A 166 -22.39 -11.00 -7.36
N ASP A 167 -22.30 -10.52 -6.12
CA ASP A 167 -23.23 -10.83 -5.03
C ASP A 167 -24.15 -9.65 -4.68
N GLY A 168 -23.98 -8.50 -5.35
CA GLY A 168 -24.67 -7.26 -5.01
C GLY A 168 -25.86 -6.94 -5.92
N ASP A 169 -26.98 -6.52 -5.33
CA ASP A 169 -28.11 -5.90 -6.05
C ASP A 169 -27.81 -4.45 -6.51
N SER A 170 -26.58 -3.98 -6.30
CA SER A 170 -26.15 -2.59 -6.53
C SER A 170 -25.32 -2.45 -7.80
N ALA A 171 -25.28 -1.25 -8.39
CA ALA A 171 -24.43 -0.94 -9.56
C ALA A 171 -22.93 -0.82 -9.22
N LEU A 172 -22.50 -1.36 -8.07
CA LEU A 172 -21.12 -1.27 -7.59
C LEU A 172 -20.22 -2.28 -8.30
N HIS A 173 -18.92 -1.97 -8.30
CA HIS A 173 -17.89 -2.78 -8.91
C HIS A 173 -16.82 -3.13 -7.88
N GLU A 174 -16.44 -4.39 -7.81
CA GLU A 174 -15.30 -4.86 -7.03
C GLU A 174 -13.99 -4.53 -7.74
N LEU A 175 -13.01 -4.05 -6.98
CA LEU A 175 -11.62 -3.94 -7.42
C LEU A 175 -10.92 -5.30 -7.35
N VAL A 176 -10.50 -5.79 -8.51
CA VAL A 176 -9.73 -7.05 -8.64
C VAL A 176 -8.37 -6.72 -9.26
N ILE A 177 -7.29 -7.24 -8.67
CA ILE A 177 -5.95 -7.16 -9.26
C ILE A 177 -5.72 -8.44 -10.04
N VAL A 178 -5.52 -8.33 -11.35
CA VAL A 178 -5.30 -9.45 -12.26
C VAL A 178 -3.82 -9.50 -12.64
N ARG A 179 -3.21 -10.67 -12.49
CA ARG A 179 -1.86 -10.93 -12.98
C ARG A 179 -1.92 -10.86 -14.50
N TRP A 180 -1.36 -9.78 -15.04
CA TRP A 180 -1.29 -9.56 -16.48
C TRP A 180 0.16 -9.77 -16.93
N ASP A 181 0.46 -9.40 -18.19
CA ASP A 181 1.78 -9.34 -18.85
C ASP A 181 2.98 -9.35 -17.88
N PRO A 182 4.01 -10.19 -18.12
CA PRO A 182 5.27 -10.16 -17.37
C PRO A 182 5.85 -8.74 -17.14
N ASP A 183 5.62 -7.80 -18.05
CA ASP A 183 6.06 -6.40 -17.91
C ASP A 183 5.40 -5.66 -16.73
N LEU A 184 4.29 -6.18 -16.19
CA LEU A 184 3.59 -5.63 -15.03
C LEU A 184 4.01 -6.27 -13.70
N GLU A 185 4.79 -7.34 -13.72
CA GLU A 185 5.29 -8.00 -12.51
C GLU A 185 5.92 -7.01 -11.50
N PRO A 186 6.74 -6.02 -11.92
CA PRO A 186 7.32 -5.04 -11.00
C PRO A 186 6.30 -4.16 -10.27
N PHE A 187 5.05 -4.07 -10.75
CA PHE A 187 4.02 -3.19 -10.20
C PHE A 187 3.04 -3.92 -9.27
N GLN A 188 3.06 -5.26 -9.24
CA GLN A 188 2.02 -6.08 -8.63
C GLN A 188 2.51 -6.86 -7.39
N GLY A 189 2.73 -6.13 -6.29
CA GLY A 189 3.28 -6.69 -5.04
C GLY A 189 2.56 -7.92 -4.48
N VAL A 190 1.24 -8.01 -4.68
CA VAL A 190 0.41 -9.14 -4.23
C VAL A 190 0.88 -10.48 -4.77
N PHE A 191 1.42 -10.51 -5.98
CA PHE A 191 1.88 -11.72 -6.65
C PHE A 191 3.28 -12.15 -6.24
N TYR A 192 4.05 -11.29 -5.58
CA TYR A 192 5.23 -11.72 -4.83
C TYR A 192 4.84 -12.44 -3.55
N ALA A 193 3.80 -11.97 -2.84
CA ALA A 193 3.31 -12.63 -1.63
C ALA A 193 2.62 -13.96 -1.94
N PHE A 194 1.77 -13.99 -2.98
CA PHE A 194 0.96 -15.13 -3.41
C PHE A 194 1.27 -15.51 -4.87
N PRO A 195 2.44 -16.11 -5.14
CA PRO A 195 2.91 -16.41 -6.49
C PRO A 195 2.04 -17.39 -7.27
N GLU A 196 1.24 -18.20 -6.59
CA GLU A 196 0.31 -19.16 -7.16
C GLU A 196 -0.99 -18.54 -7.70
N LEU A 197 -1.30 -17.30 -7.30
CA LEU A 197 -2.53 -16.64 -7.70
C LEU A 197 -2.39 -15.92 -9.04
N CYS A 198 -3.42 -16.02 -9.89
CA CYS A 198 -3.53 -15.25 -11.12
C CYS A 198 -4.40 -13.99 -10.96
N GLU A 199 -5.20 -13.93 -9.90
CA GLU A 199 -6.00 -12.74 -9.57
C GLU A 199 -6.18 -12.64 -8.06
N TRP A 200 -6.45 -11.42 -7.59
CA TRP A 200 -6.66 -11.10 -6.20
C TRP A 200 -7.89 -10.21 -6.05
N SER A 201 -8.90 -10.75 -5.38
CA SER A 201 -10.10 -10.02 -4.96
C SER A 201 -9.74 -9.11 -3.78
N MET A 202 -9.82 -7.80 -3.99
CA MET A 202 -9.59 -6.86 -2.89
C MET A 202 -10.79 -6.80 -1.96
N ASN A 203 -12.00 -7.17 -2.41
CA ASN A 203 -13.28 -6.97 -1.70
C ASN A 203 -13.60 -5.49 -1.43
N ASP A 204 -12.96 -4.55 -2.14
CA ASP A 204 -13.29 -3.14 -2.11
C ASP A 204 -14.30 -2.81 -3.21
N LEU A 205 -15.42 -2.18 -2.85
CA LEU A 205 -16.49 -1.81 -3.76
C LEU A 205 -16.40 -0.34 -4.16
N TYR A 206 -16.65 -0.07 -5.44
CA TYR A 206 -16.58 1.25 -6.04
C TYR A 206 -17.81 1.58 -6.87
N ASP A 207 -18.16 2.86 -6.88
CA ASP A 207 -19.19 3.45 -7.73
C ASP A 207 -18.55 4.29 -8.83
N ARG A 208 -19.09 4.24 -10.04
CA ARG A 208 -18.51 4.93 -11.20
C ARG A 208 -18.93 6.38 -11.22
N HIS A 209 -18.01 7.29 -11.54
CA HIS A 209 -18.36 8.70 -11.71
C HIS A 209 -19.40 8.89 -12.84
N PRO A 210 -20.45 9.72 -12.65
CA PRO A 210 -21.58 9.83 -13.59
C PRO A 210 -21.19 10.32 -14.99
N THR A 211 -20.15 11.15 -15.11
CA THR A 211 -19.70 11.74 -16.39
C THR A 211 -18.26 11.42 -16.80
N LYS A 212 -17.44 10.82 -15.92
CA LYS A 212 -15.99 10.60 -16.12
C LYS A 212 -15.69 9.11 -15.88
N PRO A 213 -15.89 8.22 -16.88
CA PRO A 213 -15.98 6.77 -16.65
C PRO A 213 -14.71 6.10 -16.12
N PHE A 214 -13.59 6.80 -16.09
CA PHE A 214 -12.30 6.35 -15.54
C PHE A 214 -12.12 6.69 -14.05
N LEU A 215 -13.07 7.43 -13.45
CA LEU A 215 -13.07 7.82 -12.04
C LEU A 215 -14.02 6.93 -11.23
N TRP A 216 -13.54 6.52 -10.05
CA TRP A 216 -14.22 5.53 -9.20
C TRP A 216 -14.23 5.97 -7.74
N ARG A 217 -15.40 6.03 -7.11
CA ARG A 217 -15.54 6.40 -5.70
C ARG A 217 -15.63 5.15 -4.84
N TYR A 218 -14.80 5.08 -3.79
CA TYR A 218 -14.87 3.98 -2.83
C TYR A 218 -16.19 4.03 -2.04
N CYS A 219 -16.85 2.88 -1.92
CA CYS A 219 -18.18 2.75 -1.27
C CYS A 219 -18.19 1.83 -0.05
N GLY A 220 -17.12 1.06 0.17
CA GLY A 220 -17.01 0.17 1.32
C GLY A 220 -16.46 -1.21 0.95
N ARG A 221 -16.62 -2.16 1.87
CA ARG A 221 -16.14 -3.52 1.75
C ARG A 221 -17.28 -4.48 1.41
N ARG A 222 -17.05 -5.40 0.48
CA ARG A 222 -18.00 -6.50 0.18
C ARG A 222 -18.19 -7.44 1.38
N ASP A 223 -17.12 -7.70 2.12
CA ASP A 223 -17.11 -8.60 3.28
C ASP A 223 -17.68 -7.97 4.56
N GLY A 224 -18.16 -6.71 4.51
CA GLY A 224 -18.72 -6.01 5.66
C GLY A 224 -17.70 -5.62 6.74
N ALA A 225 -16.40 -5.80 6.49
CA ALA A 225 -15.36 -5.26 7.37
C ALA A 225 -15.38 -3.72 7.28
N CYS A 226 -15.16 -3.04 8.41
CA CYS A 226 -15.14 -1.58 8.51
C CYS A 226 -13.79 -1.13 9.05
#